data_AF-A0A537ER38-F1
#
_entry.id   AF-A0A537ER38-F1
#
_cell.length_a   1.000
_cell.length_b   1.000
_cell.length_c   1.000
_cell.angle_alpha   90.00
_cell.angle_beta   90.00
_cell.angle_gamma   90.00
#
_symmetry.space_group_name_H-M   'P 1'
#
loop_
_entity.id
_entity.type
_entity.pdbx_description
1 polymer ?
#
loop_
_entity_poly.entity_id
_entity_poly.type
_entity_poly.pdbx_seq_one_letter_code
_entity_poly.pdbx_strand_id
1 'polypeptide(L)' 'KSVAFFHQAGLDYVSCSAYRIPVARIAAAQAAIATTKTISTV' A
#
# COMPACT_ATOMS: atom_id res chain seq x y z
N LYS A 1 -8.83 7.42 -4.83
CA LYS A 1 -7.50 7.95 -5.22
C LYS A 1 -6.48 7.15 -4.44
N SER A 2 -5.70 6.35 -5.15
CA SER A 2 -5.38 4.97 -4.79
C SER A 2 -4.12 4.85 -3.91
N VAL A 3 -4.25 4.21 -2.75
CA VAL A 3 -3.13 3.96 -1.80
C VAL A 3 -2.06 3.07 -2.43
N ALA A 4 -2.43 2.10 -3.27
CA ALA A 4 -1.50 1.22 -3.97
C ALA A 4 -0.57 1.99 -4.94
N PHE A 5 -1.05 3.07 -5.55
CA PHE A 5 -0.24 3.93 -6.43
C PHE A 5 0.78 4.73 -5.61
N PHE A 6 0.37 5.27 -4.46
CA PHE A 6 1.28 5.99 -3.56
C PHE A 6 2.33 5.07 -2.94
N HIS A 7 1.98 3.81 -2.66
CA HIS A 7 2.94 2.81 -2.19
C HIS A 7 4.01 2.49 -3.25
N GLN A 8 3.61 2.33 -4.52
CA GLN A 8 4.57 2.16 -5.63
C GLN A 8 5.41 3.41 -5.89
N ALA A 9 4.87 4.59 -5.61
CA ALA A 9 5.59 5.86 -5.71
C ALA A 9 6.57 6.11 -4.55
N GLY A 10 6.67 5.19 -3.57
CA GLY A 10 7.59 5.31 -2.43
C GLY A 10 7.13 6.29 -1.35
N LEU A 11 5.82 6.53 -1.23
CA LEU A 11 5.24 7.37 -0.18
C LEU A 11 4.82 6.50 1.00
N ASP A 12 5.50 6.67 2.14
CA ASP A 12 5.17 5.99 3.41
C ASP A 12 3.98 6.63 4.16
N TYR A 13 3.48 7.77 3.70
CA TYR A 13 2.42 8.51 4.38
C TYR A 13 1.28 8.94 3.43
N VAL A 14 0.07 8.48 3.74
CA VAL A 14 -1.15 8.89 3.04
C VAL A 14 -2.15 9.42 4.06
N SER A 15 -2.38 10.74 4.03
CA SER A 15 -3.43 11.36 4.84
C SER A 15 -4.80 11.02 4.24
N CYS A 16 -5.51 10.09 4.89
CA CYS A 16 -6.84 9.66 4.51
C CYS A 16 -7.87 10.21 5.51
N SER A 17 -9.08 10.58 5.04
CA SER A 17 -10.22 10.84 5.93
C SER A 17 -10.45 9.64 6.85
N ALA A 18 -10.79 9.88 8.13
CA ALA A 18 -10.81 8.86 9.19
C ALA A 18 -11.57 7.57 8.83
N TYR A 19 -12.64 7.70 8.04
CA TYR A 19 -13.45 6.58 7.55
C TYR A 19 -12.70 5.57 6.67
N ARG A 20 -11.59 5.99 6.05
CA ARG A 20 -10.80 5.15 5.13
C ARG A 20 -9.50 4.63 5.73
N ILE A 21 -9.20 4.94 6.99
CA ILE A 21 -8.01 4.42 7.69
C ILE A 21 -7.97 2.88 7.68
N PRO A 22 -9.07 2.16 7.95
CA PRO A 22 -9.04 0.68 7.91
C PRO A 22 -8.78 0.14 6.51
N VAL A 23 -9.41 0.74 5.49
CA VAL A 23 -9.24 0.35 4.08
C VAL A 23 -7.82 0.63 3.60
N ALA A 24 -7.23 1.76 3.98
CA ALA A 24 -5.86 2.12 3.64
C ALA A 24 -4.85 1.12 4.24
N ARG A 25 -5.08 0.65 5.46
CA ARG A 25 -4.23 -0.35 6.12
C ARG A 25 -4.25 -1.70 5.41
N ILE A 26 -5.43 -2.18 5.01
CA ILE A 26 -5.56 -3.43 4.26
C ILE A 26 -4.91 -3.31 2.88
N ALA A 27 -5.14 -2.18 2.18
CA ALA A 27 -4.53 -1.92 0.88
C ALA A 27 -2.99 -1.83 0.97
N ALA A 28 -2.45 -1.23 2.04
CA ALA A 28 -1.01 -1.18 2.29
C ALA A 28 -0.42 -2.58 2.54
N ALA A 29 -1.11 -3.43 3.31
CA ALA A 29 -0.70 -4.83 3.51
C ALA A 29 -0.69 -5.62 2.21
N GLN A 30 -1.72 -5.46 1.36
CA GLN A 30 -1.77 -6.09 0.03
C GLN A 30 -0.63 -5.62 -0.87
N ALA A 31 -0.33 -4.33 -0.86
CA ALA A 31 0.75 -3.74 -1.66
C ALA A 31 2.13 -4.23 -1.19
N ALA A 32 2.36 -4.31 0.12
CA ALA A 32 3.60 -4.87 0.69
C ALA A 32 3.80 -6.34 0.27
N ILE A 33 2.75 -7.17 0.38
CA ILE A 33 2.80 -8.58 -0.04
C ILE A 33 3.10 -8.72 -1.53
N ALA A 34 2.46 -7.89 -2.37
CA ALA A 34 2.70 -7.88 -3.81
C ALA A 34 4.14 -7.48 -4.16
N THR A 35 4.69 -6.45 -3.51
CA THR A 35 6.10 -6.04 -3.66
C THR A 35 7.04 -7.17 -3.25
N THR A 36 6.80 -7.82 -2.11
CA THR A 36 7.64 -8.92 -1.60
C THR A 36 7.66 -10.13 -2.55
N LYS A 37 6.54 -10.48 -3.19
CA LYS A 37 6.49 -11.63 -4.12
C LYS A 37 7.48 -11.50 -5.29
N THR A 38 7.78 -10.26 -5.70
CA THR A 38 8.69 -9.98 -6.83
C THR A 38 10.14 -10.39 -6.50
N ILE A 39 10.54 -10.40 -5.23
CA ILE A 39 11.92 -10.67 -4.81
C ILE A 39 12.19 -12.18 -4.67
N SER A 40 11.16 -13.03 -4.53
CA SER A 40 11.33 -14.48 -4.37
C SER A 40 11.45 -15.26 -5.69
N THR A 41 11.65 -14.58 -6.83
CA THR A 41 11.86 -15.22 -8.16
C THR A 41 13.30 -15.04 -8.67
N VAL A 42 14.29 -15.02 -7.77
CA VAL A 42 15.72 -15.13 -8.14
C VAL A 42 16.37 -16.31 -7.43
#